data_AF-A0A7L3B5I8-F1
#
_entry.id   AF-A0A7L3B5I8-F1
#
_cell.length_a   1.000
_cell.length_b   1.000
_cell.length_c   1.000
_cell.angle_alpha   90.00
_cell.angle_beta   90.00
_cell.angle_gamma   90.00
#
_symmetry.space_group_name_H-M   'P 1'
#
loop_
_entity.id
_entity.type
_entity.pdbx_description
1 polymer ?
#
loop_
_entity_poly.entity_id
_entity_poly.type
_entity_poly.pdbx_seq_one_letter_code
_entity_poly.pdbx_strand_id
1 'polypeptide(L)'
;LAFGGKLKSPLNVVLVATHADIVNLPRPAGGEFWYDKDMSLLKEIRNRFGNDLQISDKLFVLDAGASGSKDMKLLRNHLQEIRSQIISTCPPMTHLCEKIISTLPSWRKMNGPNQLMSLQQFIYDVQERLNPLASEDELRHIAQQLHSIGEINIMQSETVQDVVLLDPHWLCSNVLGKILSVENPKALHHYRGRYTIEDIQRLVTDSDVEELIPILDAMDICARDLSSGAMVDIPALIKTDNLHRSWTDEEAEVLIYGGVRIVPVEHLTPFPCGIFHKVQVNLCRWIHQQSTEGDADIRLWVNGSKIMNRGAELLVLLVNHGQGIEVQVRGLETEKIKCFLLLDSVCSTIDNLMATTLPGLLTGKYYLSPQQLREHHEPVMVYQPRDFFRAQSQKETSLTNTMGGYKESFSSILCFGCLDVYSQGSLGMDIHVSDLNLLTRRKLSRLLDPPDPMGKDWCLLAMNLGLPDLVAKYNTNYGTPKDFISSPVHALLQEWSNAPESTVGILMSKLRELGRRDAADFLLKASSVFKINLDANGQEAYASSCNSGTSYNSISSVVSR
;
A
#
# COMPACT_ATOMS: atom_id res chain seq x y z
N LEU A 1 7.15 -6.21 17.23
CA LEU A 1 7.11 -7.36 16.28
C LEU A 1 7.29 -8.65 17.05
N ALA A 2 6.63 -9.74 16.66
CA ALA A 2 6.89 -11.05 17.27
C ALA A 2 8.13 -11.69 16.64
N PHE A 3 8.66 -12.73 17.29
CA PHE A 3 9.77 -13.54 16.81
C PHE A 3 9.60 -13.96 15.35
N GLY A 4 10.67 -13.81 14.56
CA GLY A 4 10.68 -14.07 13.13
C GLY A 4 9.94 -13.02 12.30
N GLY A 5 9.71 -11.82 12.86
CA GLY A 5 8.98 -10.73 12.19
C GLY A 5 7.48 -10.96 12.04
N LYS A 6 6.91 -11.93 12.77
CA LYS A 6 5.49 -12.29 12.70
C LYS A 6 4.59 -11.18 13.27
N LEU A 7 3.39 -11.11 12.71
CA LEU A 7 2.30 -10.26 13.21
C LEU A 7 1.67 -10.88 14.46
N LYS A 8 1.13 -10.03 15.33
CA LYS A 8 0.45 -10.47 16.56
C LYS A 8 -0.85 -11.22 16.28
N SER A 9 -1.60 -10.76 15.28
CA SER A 9 -2.88 -11.34 14.86
C SER A 9 -2.87 -11.53 13.34
N PRO A 10 -2.20 -12.58 12.83
CA PRO A 10 -2.19 -12.87 11.40
C PRO A 10 -3.58 -13.30 10.91
N LEU A 11 -3.87 -13.04 9.63
CA LEU A 11 -5.10 -13.53 9.02
C LEU A 11 -5.05 -15.06 8.83
N ASN A 12 -6.16 -15.73 9.12
CA ASN A 12 -6.33 -17.16 8.86
C ASN A 12 -6.66 -17.39 7.39
N VAL A 13 -5.93 -18.29 6.74
CA VAL A 13 -6.11 -18.62 5.32
C VAL A 13 -6.34 -20.11 5.16
N VAL A 14 -7.47 -20.46 4.54
CA VAL A 14 -7.83 -21.82 4.18
C VAL A 14 -7.77 -21.96 2.66
N LEU A 15 -7.00 -22.94 2.17
CA LEU A 15 -6.89 -23.21 0.74
C LEU A 15 -7.99 -24.18 0.31
N VAL A 16 -8.79 -23.77 -0.66
CA VAL A 16 -9.89 -24.55 -1.21
C VAL A 16 -9.71 -24.67 -2.72
N ALA A 17 -9.39 -25.87 -3.20
CA ALA A 17 -9.35 -26.21 -4.62
C ALA A 17 -10.73 -26.73 -5.03
N THR A 18 -11.47 -25.91 -5.76
CA THR A 18 -12.80 -26.26 -6.30
C THR A 18 -12.68 -26.93 -7.68
N HIS A 19 -13.80 -27.48 -8.18
CA HIS A 19 -13.91 -28.12 -9.50
C HIS A 19 -13.10 -29.42 -9.66
N ALA A 20 -12.87 -30.14 -8.57
CA ALA A 20 -12.21 -31.45 -8.60
C ALA A 20 -12.98 -32.49 -9.44
N ASP A 21 -14.30 -32.31 -9.57
CA ASP A 21 -15.20 -33.04 -10.45
C ASP A 21 -14.91 -32.80 -11.94
N ILE A 22 -14.71 -31.54 -12.35
CA ILE A 22 -14.42 -31.19 -13.75
C ILE A 22 -13.06 -31.76 -14.18
N VAL A 23 -12.07 -31.68 -13.30
CA VAL A 23 -10.71 -32.19 -13.56
C VAL A 23 -10.64 -33.72 -13.40
N ASN A 24 -11.74 -34.37 -12.98
CA ASN A 24 -11.84 -35.81 -12.76
C ASN A 24 -10.74 -36.36 -11.83
N LEU A 25 -10.50 -35.66 -10.71
CA LEU A 25 -9.54 -36.14 -9.71
C LEU A 25 -9.99 -37.48 -9.12
N PRO A 26 -9.06 -38.40 -8.82
CA PRO A 26 -9.40 -39.72 -8.31
C PRO A 26 -10.04 -39.62 -6.92
N ARG A 27 -10.99 -40.52 -6.66
CA ARG A 27 -11.59 -40.73 -5.35
C ARG A 27 -11.19 -42.11 -4.82
N PRO A 28 -10.26 -42.20 -3.86
CA PRO A 28 -9.97 -43.45 -3.18
C PRO A 28 -11.20 -43.96 -2.42
N ALA A 29 -11.11 -45.18 -1.85
CA ALA A 29 -12.20 -45.80 -1.09
C ALA A 29 -12.80 -44.93 0.04
N GLY A 30 -12.07 -43.89 0.49
CA GLY A 30 -12.54 -42.91 1.48
C GLY A 30 -13.55 -41.88 0.97
N GLY A 31 -13.82 -41.83 -0.35
CA GLY A 31 -14.81 -40.97 -0.99
C GLY A 31 -14.39 -39.50 -1.19
N GLU A 32 -13.24 -39.11 -0.64
CA GLU A 32 -12.65 -37.77 -0.78
C GLU A 32 -11.86 -37.65 -2.08
N PHE A 33 -11.78 -36.44 -2.63
CA PHE A 33 -10.88 -36.21 -3.76
C PHE A 33 -9.42 -36.25 -3.32
N TRP A 34 -8.58 -36.90 -4.11
CA TRP A 34 -7.15 -36.97 -3.87
C TRP A 34 -6.37 -36.13 -4.87
N TYR A 35 -5.45 -35.32 -4.34
CA TYR A 35 -4.50 -34.50 -5.11
C TYR A 35 -3.09 -34.85 -4.67
N ASP A 36 -2.26 -35.29 -5.61
CA ASP A 36 -0.92 -35.84 -5.38
C ASP A 36 0.13 -34.80 -4.96
N LYS A 37 -0.16 -33.52 -5.16
CA LYS A 37 0.76 -32.39 -4.90
C LYS A 37 0.32 -31.50 -3.73
N ASP A 38 -0.64 -31.95 -2.92
CA ASP A 38 -1.19 -31.21 -1.79
C ASP A 38 -0.10 -30.72 -0.81
N MET A 39 0.80 -31.61 -0.39
CA MET A 39 1.87 -31.33 0.56
C MET A 39 2.92 -30.40 -0.03
N SER A 40 3.27 -30.57 -1.31
CA SER A 40 4.22 -29.69 -2.00
C SER A 40 3.68 -28.27 -2.13
N LEU A 41 2.39 -28.13 -2.48
CA LEU A 41 1.74 -26.83 -2.61
C LEU A 41 1.64 -26.12 -1.25
N LEU A 42 1.18 -26.83 -0.22
CA LEU A 42 1.11 -26.30 1.14
C LEU A 42 2.48 -25.89 1.67
N LYS A 43 3.52 -26.68 1.40
CA LYS A 43 4.90 -26.33 1.77
C LYS A 43 5.36 -25.06 1.05
N GLU A 44 5.10 -24.92 -0.24
CA GLU A 44 5.45 -23.73 -1.01
C GLU A 44 4.73 -22.48 -0.48
N ILE A 45 3.42 -22.56 -0.25
CA ILE A 45 2.62 -21.42 0.23
C ILE A 45 3.06 -21.03 1.64
N ARG A 46 3.31 -21.98 2.56
CA ARG A 46 3.84 -21.68 3.90
C ARG A 46 5.24 -21.08 3.84
N ASN A 47 6.11 -21.55 2.95
CA ASN A 47 7.45 -20.97 2.79
C ASN A 47 7.38 -19.50 2.32
N ARG A 48 6.42 -19.17 1.44
CA ARG A 48 6.22 -17.81 0.97
C ARG A 48 5.57 -16.93 2.04
N PHE A 49 4.38 -17.30 2.52
CA PHE A 49 3.48 -16.43 3.29
C PHE A 49 3.28 -16.82 4.76
N GLY A 50 3.82 -17.94 5.25
CA GLY A 50 3.55 -18.46 6.60
C GLY A 50 4.05 -17.62 7.78
N ASN A 51 4.80 -16.54 7.52
CA ASN A 51 5.17 -15.53 8.53
C ASN A 51 4.24 -14.33 8.55
N ASP A 52 3.44 -14.15 7.49
CA ASP A 52 2.48 -13.05 7.32
C ASP A 52 1.04 -13.53 7.58
N LEU A 53 0.76 -14.79 7.24
CA LEU A 53 -0.56 -15.42 7.29
C LEU A 53 -0.51 -16.72 8.08
N GLN A 54 -1.60 -17.04 8.78
CA GLN A 54 -1.81 -18.34 9.39
C GLN A 54 -2.49 -19.26 8.38
N ILE A 55 -1.68 -20.04 7.67
CA ILE A 55 -2.17 -20.96 6.62
C ILE A 55 -2.58 -22.27 7.28
N SER A 56 -3.83 -22.70 7.04
CA SER A 56 -4.33 -24.00 7.49
C SER A 56 -3.46 -25.14 6.99
N ASP A 57 -3.33 -26.18 7.81
CA ASP A 57 -2.47 -27.31 7.49
C ASP A 57 -3.06 -28.26 6.43
N LYS A 58 -4.29 -28.00 5.99
CA LYS A 58 -5.04 -28.82 5.06
C LYS A 58 -5.43 -28.04 3.80
N LEU A 59 -5.22 -28.66 2.65
CA LEU A 59 -5.79 -28.25 1.37
C LEU A 59 -7.13 -28.97 1.20
N PHE A 60 -8.22 -28.23 1.00
CA PHE A 60 -9.54 -28.79 0.76
C PHE A 60 -9.78 -28.92 -0.74
N VAL A 61 -9.77 -30.15 -1.25
CA VAL A 61 -10.04 -30.45 -2.66
C VAL A 61 -11.47 -30.95 -2.79
N LEU A 62 -12.33 -30.23 -3.51
CA LEU A 62 -13.76 -30.50 -3.49
C LEU A 62 -14.48 -30.13 -4.79
N ASP A 63 -15.67 -30.70 -4.94
CA ASP A 63 -16.73 -30.23 -5.84
C ASP A 63 -17.63 -29.28 -5.04
N ALA A 64 -17.70 -28.02 -5.45
CA ALA A 64 -18.48 -26.98 -4.76
C ALA A 64 -19.99 -27.09 -5.06
N GLY A 65 -20.39 -27.74 -6.15
CA GLY A 65 -21.79 -28.01 -6.48
C GLY A 65 -22.40 -29.11 -5.62
N ALA A 66 -21.58 -30.08 -5.18
CA ALA A 66 -22.01 -31.16 -4.29
C ALA A 66 -21.99 -30.74 -2.80
N SER A 67 -22.91 -29.86 -2.39
CA SER A 67 -23.01 -29.32 -1.02
C SER A 67 -23.15 -30.38 0.10
N GLY A 68 -23.73 -31.54 -0.22
CA GLY A 68 -23.91 -32.69 0.68
C GLY A 68 -22.69 -33.61 0.80
N SER A 69 -21.64 -33.40 -0.01
CA SER A 69 -20.46 -34.27 -0.09
C SER A 69 -19.68 -34.35 1.23
N LYS A 70 -18.90 -35.42 1.39
CA LYS A 70 -18.00 -35.60 2.53
C LYS A 70 -16.95 -34.49 2.57
N ASP A 71 -16.37 -34.12 1.42
CA ASP A 71 -15.39 -33.04 1.29
C ASP A 71 -15.93 -31.70 1.80
N MET A 72 -17.17 -31.36 1.43
CA MET A 72 -17.82 -30.13 1.89
C MET A 72 -18.15 -30.15 3.39
N LYS A 73 -18.46 -31.32 3.96
CA LYS A 73 -18.62 -31.47 5.42
C LYS A 73 -17.31 -31.24 6.16
N LEU A 74 -16.19 -31.74 5.64
CA LEU A 74 -14.86 -31.52 6.21
C LEU A 74 -14.48 -30.04 6.22
N LEU A 75 -14.73 -29.32 5.11
CA LEU A 75 -14.49 -27.89 5.07
C LEU A 75 -15.35 -27.14 6.10
N ARG A 76 -16.65 -27.45 6.19
CA ARG A 76 -17.55 -26.83 7.19
C ARG A 76 -17.09 -27.06 8.62
N ASN A 77 -16.72 -28.29 8.97
CA ASN A 77 -16.22 -28.61 10.31
C ASN A 77 -14.95 -27.82 10.63
N HIS A 78 -14.02 -27.74 9.68
CA HIS A 78 -12.78 -26.97 9.87
C HIS A 78 -13.03 -25.47 10.04
N LEU A 79 -13.94 -24.88 9.25
CA LEU A 79 -14.33 -23.48 9.43
C LEU A 79 -15.02 -23.23 10.78
N GLN A 80 -15.79 -24.19 11.29
CA GLN A 80 -16.38 -24.13 12.64
C GLN A 80 -15.30 -24.19 13.72
N GLU A 81 -14.29 -25.06 13.58
CA GLU A 81 -13.15 -25.13 14.49
C GLU A 81 -12.37 -23.81 14.54
N ILE A 82 -12.04 -23.24 13.36
CA ILE A 82 -11.37 -21.94 13.26
C ILE A 82 -12.21 -20.85 13.94
N ARG A 83 -13.52 -20.82 13.68
CA ARG A 83 -14.43 -19.88 14.33
C ARG A 83 -14.38 -20.01 15.85
N SER A 84 -14.47 -21.23 16.37
CA SER A 84 -14.41 -21.49 17.82
C SER A 84 -13.07 -21.07 18.43
N GLN A 85 -11.95 -21.32 17.74
CA GLN A 85 -10.62 -20.88 18.17
C GLN A 85 -10.53 -19.36 18.25
N ILE A 86 -10.95 -18.65 17.19
CA ILE A 86 -10.93 -17.17 17.17
C ILE A 86 -11.77 -16.62 18.33
N ILE A 87 -13.02 -17.10 18.47
CA ILE A 87 -13.94 -16.65 19.53
C ILE A 87 -13.36 -16.90 20.92
N SER A 88 -12.68 -18.03 21.14
CA SER A 88 -12.10 -18.36 22.45
C SER A 88 -11.02 -17.38 22.93
N THR A 89 -10.39 -16.65 22.00
CA THR A 89 -9.35 -15.65 22.29
C THR A 89 -9.86 -14.21 22.28
N CYS A 90 -11.07 -13.98 21.74
CA CYS A 90 -11.66 -12.65 21.66
C CYS A 90 -12.36 -12.29 22.97
N PRO A 91 -12.27 -11.02 23.41
CA PRO A 91 -13.11 -10.55 24.50
C PRO A 91 -14.60 -10.60 24.09
N PRO A 92 -15.52 -10.82 25.05
CA PRO A 92 -16.94 -10.77 24.77
C PRO A 92 -17.34 -9.37 24.28
N MET A 93 -18.28 -9.33 23.34
CA MET A 93 -18.88 -8.06 22.89
C MET A 93 -19.64 -7.40 24.04
N THR A 94 -19.58 -6.07 24.13
CA THR A 94 -20.34 -5.36 25.17
C THR A 94 -21.84 -5.43 24.86
N HIS A 95 -22.67 -5.47 25.90
CA HIS A 95 -24.13 -5.52 25.73
C HIS A 95 -24.67 -4.30 24.95
N LEU A 96 -24.05 -3.13 25.12
CA LEU A 96 -24.39 -1.94 24.36
C LEU A 96 -24.11 -2.11 22.86
N CYS A 97 -22.97 -2.70 22.49
CA CYS A 97 -22.64 -2.99 21.09
C CYS A 97 -23.63 -3.99 20.47
N GLU A 98 -23.98 -5.07 21.18
CA GLU A 98 -25.02 -6.02 20.74
C GLU A 98 -26.38 -5.35 20.52
N LYS A 99 -26.77 -4.47 21.46
CA LYS A 99 -28.02 -3.71 21.37
C LYS A 99 -28.02 -2.77 20.15
N ILE A 100 -26.91 -2.09 19.88
CA ILE A 100 -26.76 -1.26 18.69
C ILE A 100 -26.90 -2.12 17.42
N ILE A 101 -26.18 -3.23 17.31
CA ILE A 101 -26.28 -4.15 16.15
C ILE A 101 -27.72 -4.59 15.91
N SER A 102 -28.46 -4.96 16.97
CA SER A 102 -29.86 -5.36 16.84
C SER A 102 -30.79 -4.22 16.40
N THR A 103 -30.40 -2.96 16.65
CA THR A 103 -31.18 -1.77 16.33
C THR A 103 -30.84 -1.22 14.93
N LEU A 104 -29.61 -1.43 14.42
CA LEU A 104 -29.14 -0.93 13.11
C LEU A 104 -30.12 -1.22 11.95
N PRO A 105 -30.73 -2.41 11.80
CA PRO A 105 -31.70 -2.65 10.73
C PRO A 105 -32.89 -1.70 10.76
N SER A 106 -33.33 -1.24 11.94
CA SER A 106 -34.39 -0.24 12.04
C SER A 106 -33.89 1.14 11.60
N TRP A 107 -32.66 1.51 11.96
CA TRP A 107 -32.05 2.78 11.59
C TRP A 107 -31.80 2.86 10.09
N ARG A 108 -31.37 1.76 9.46
CA ARG A 108 -31.20 1.66 8.00
C ARG A 108 -32.51 1.94 7.24
N LYS A 109 -33.65 1.49 7.78
CA LYS A 109 -34.99 1.75 7.19
C LYS A 109 -35.49 3.18 7.39
N MET A 110 -35.09 3.83 8.48
CA MET A 110 -35.53 5.19 8.82
C MET A 110 -34.62 6.26 8.19
N ASN A 111 -33.36 5.94 7.94
CA ASN A 111 -32.42 6.87 7.34
C ASN A 111 -32.65 7.04 5.84
N GLY A 112 -32.25 8.22 5.35
CA GLY A 112 -32.49 8.68 3.99
C GLY A 112 -31.86 7.82 2.90
N PRO A 113 -31.97 8.26 1.63
CA PRO A 113 -31.60 7.47 0.46
C PRO A 113 -30.14 7.01 0.45
N ASN A 114 -29.24 7.73 1.14
CA ASN A 114 -27.80 7.48 1.14
C ASN A 114 -27.27 6.69 2.34
N GLN A 115 -28.10 6.37 3.34
CA GLN A 115 -27.68 5.61 4.53
C GLN A 115 -26.51 6.27 5.31
N LEU A 116 -26.42 7.61 5.26
CA LEU A 116 -25.37 8.41 5.91
C LEU A 116 -25.93 9.14 7.14
N MET A 117 -25.06 9.36 8.13
CA MET A 117 -25.26 10.31 9.23
C MET A 117 -23.91 10.78 9.78
N SER A 118 -23.87 11.87 10.55
CA SER A 118 -22.63 12.25 11.24
C SER A 118 -22.37 11.33 12.45
N LEU A 119 -21.10 11.19 12.84
CA LEU A 119 -20.73 10.45 14.05
C LEU A 119 -21.34 11.07 15.31
N GLN A 120 -21.47 12.39 15.34
CA GLN A 120 -22.15 13.08 16.45
C GLN A 120 -23.63 12.71 16.53
N GLN A 121 -24.31 12.63 15.38
CA GLN A 121 -25.71 12.18 15.35
C GLN A 121 -25.83 10.72 15.78
N PHE A 122 -24.93 9.84 15.32
CA PHE A 122 -24.89 8.45 15.76
C PHE A 122 -24.75 8.34 17.28
N ILE A 123 -23.81 9.10 17.87
CA ILE A 123 -23.59 9.14 19.32
C ILE A 123 -24.85 9.62 20.06
N TYR A 124 -25.46 10.72 19.59
CA TYR A 124 -26.69 11.26 20.16
C TYR A 124 -27.83 10.23 20.11
N ASP A 125 -28.04 9.57 18.96
CA ASP A 125 -29.11 8.57 18.79
C ASP A 125 -28.90 7.35 19.71
N VAL A 126 -27.65 6.93 19.93
CA VAL A 126 -27.35 5.87 20.90
C VAL A 126 -27.68 6.32 22.32
N GLN A 127 -27.29 7.54 22.71
CA GLN A 127 -27.55 8.06 24.06
C GLN A 127 -29.04 8.24 24.31
N GLU A 128 -29.78 8.82 23.37
CA GLU A 128 -31.22 9.07 23.48
C GLU A 128 -32.02 7.76 23.52
N ARG A 129 -31.72 6.81 22.64
CA ARG A 129 -32.61 5.66 22.39
C ARG A 129 -32.17 4.38 23.08
N LEU A 130 -30.87 4.24 23.40
CA LEU A 130 -30.32 2.98 23.88
C LEU A 130 -29.72 3.06 25.28
N ASN A 131 -28.87 4.06 25.57
CA ASN A 131 -28.22 4.24 26.87
C ASN A 131 -27.79 5.72 27.12
N PRO A 132 -28.57 6.50 27.87
CA PRO A 132 -28.25 7.90 28.17
C PRO A 132 -26.98 8.12 29.01
N LEU A 133 -26.47 7.07 29.66
CA LEU A 133 -25.30 7.13 30.54
C LEU A 133 -24.00 6.75 29.82
N ALA A 134 -24.07 6.33 28.55
CA ALA A 134 -22.87 5.98 27.78
C ALA A 134 -22.02 7.22 27.53
N SER A 135 -20.72 7.14 27.83
CA SER A 135 -19.81 8.24 27.55
C SER A 135 -19.52 8.35 26.06
N GLU A 136 -19.18 9.55 25.60
CA GLU A 136 -18.84 9.76 24.19
C GLU A 136 -17.63 8.92 23.77
N ASP A 137 -16.63 8.80 24.64
CA ASP A 137 -15.44 7.99 24.38
C ASP A 137 -15.79 6.50 24.23
N GLU A 138 -16.65 5.96 25.09
CA GLU A 138 -17.12 4.57 24.97
C GLU A 138 -17.83 4.36 23.62
N LEU A 139 -18.68 5.30 23.21
CA LEU A 139 -19.42 5.22 21.96
C LEU A 139 -18.52 5.33 20.73
N ARG A 140 -17.45 6.14 20.78
CA ARG A 140 -16.43 6.18 19.71
C ARG A 140 -15.70 4.84 19.59
N HIS A 141 -15.33 4.20 20.69
CA HIS A 141 -14.71 2.88 20.66
C HIS A 141 -15.67 1.81 20.10
N ILE A 142 -16.96 1.86 20.47
CA ILE A 142 -17.97 0.95 19.91
C ILE A 142 -18.16 1.21 18.41
N ALA A 143 -18.23 2.47 17.97
CA ALA A 143 -18.34 2.81 16.55
C ALA A 143 -17.14 2.29 15.75
N GLN A 144 -15.92 2.43 16.27
CA GLN A 144 -14.72 1.84 15.66
C GLN A 144 -14.77 0.31 15.61
N GLN A 145 -15.31 -0.34 16.63
CA GLN A 145 -15.52 -1.79 16.64
C GLN A 145 -16.53 -2.20 15.55
N LEU A 146 -17.67 -1.50 15.46
CA LEU A 146 -18.70 -1.74 14.44
C LEU A 146 -18.16 -1.52 13.02
N HIS A 147 -17.30 -0.50 12.84
CA HIS A 147 -16.58 -0.26 11.61
C HIS A 147 -15.65 -1.42 11.24
N SER A 148 -14.85 -1.89 12.21
CA SER A 148 -13.88 -2.97 12.00
C SER A 148 -14.54 -4.31 11.65
N ILE A 149 -15.76 -4.57 12.15
CA ILE A 149 -16.52 -5.78 11.81
C ILE A 149 -17.37 -5.62 10.54
N GLY A 150 -17.47 -4.41 9.99
CA GLY A 150 -18.22 -4.11 8.76
C GLY A 150 -19.73 -3.95 8.93
N GLU A 151 -20.22 -3.66 10.14
CA GLU A 151 -21.65 -3.35 10.37
C GLU A 151 -22.01 -1.91 9.98
N ILE A 152 -21.04 -1.00 10.11
CA ILE A 152 -21.08 0.38 9.63
C ILE A 152 -19.73 0.71 8.97
N ASN A 153 -19.59 1.85 8.31
CA ASN A 153 -18.27 2.42 8.02
C ASN A 153 -18.15 3.84 8.53
N ILE A 154 -16.99 4.17 9.07
CA ILE A 154 -16.64 5.54 9.42
C ILE A 154 -15.73 6.07 8.32
N MET A 155 -16.13 7.16 7.71
CA MET A 155 -15.39 7.84 6.66
C MET A 155 -14.95 9.20 7.15
N GLN A 156 -13.65 9.42 6.99
CA GLN A 156 -12.96 10.65 7.31
C GLN A 156 -12.03 10.93 6.14
N SER A 157 -12.04 12.18 5.68
CA SER A 157 -11.09 12.72 4.70
C SER A 157 -10.99 14.23 4.93
N GLU A 158 -10.17 14.91 4.14
CA GLU A 158 -10.12 16.38 4.15
C GLU A 158 -11.45 17.01 3.69
N THR A 159 -12.21 16.30 2.86
CA THR A 159 -13.51 16.72 2.30
C THR A 159 -14.71 16.23 3.11
N VAL A 160 -14.54 15.23 3.97
CA VAL A 160 -15.61 14.57 4.72
C VAL A 160 -15.23 14.44 6.19
N GLN A 161 -15.97 15.13 7.07
CA GLN A 161 -15.75 15.05 8.52
C GLN A 161 -16.69 14.02 9.16
N ASP A 162 -16.10 12.96 9.71
CA ASP A 162 -16.76 11.99 10.61
C ASP A 162 -18.13 11.49 10.14
N VAL A 163 -18.21 11.00 8.90
CA VAL A 163 -19.46 10.44 8.36
C VAL A 163 -19.55 8.96 8.68
N VAL A 164 -20.70 8.54 9.19
CA VAL A 164 -21.07 7.15 9.43
C VAL A 164 -21.98 6.67 8.31
N LEU A 165 -21.49 5.71 7.53
CA LEU A 165 -22.28 4.91 6.60
C LEU A 165 -22.89 3.73 7.35
N LEU A 166 -24.22 3.70 7.46
CA LEU A 166 -24.96 2.72 8.24
C LEU A 166 -25.17 1.38 7.53
N ASP A 167 -25.15 1.37 6.20
CA ASP A 167 -25.31 0.17 5.39
C ASP A 167 -24.17 0.02 4.38
N PRO A 168 -23.08 -0.67 4.78
CA PRO A 168 -21.98 -1.00 3.88
C PRO A 168 -22.41 -1.86 2.67
N HIS A 169 -23.44 -2.68 2.82
CA HIS A 169 -23.93 -3.54 1.73
C HIS A 169 -24.65 -2.74 0.65
N TRP A 170 -25.44 -1.75 1.04
CA TRP A 170 -26.05 -0.78 0.13
C TRP A 170 -24.99 -0.07 -0.71
N LEU A 171 -23.92 0.45 -0.09
CA LEU A 171 -22.84 1.11 -0.82
C LEU A 171 -22.19 0.15 -1.83
N CYS A 172 -21.83 -1.06 -1.40
CA CYS A 172 -21.15 -2.01 -2.28
C CYS A 172 -22.03 -2.47 -3.46
N SER A 173 -23.31 -2.75 -3.22
CA SER A 173 -24.17 -3.40 -4.21
C SER A 173 -24.98 -2.40 -5.02
N ASN A 174 -25.56 -1.39 -4.37
CA ASN A 174 -26.50 -0.46 -5.00
C ASN A 174 -25.79 0.75 -5.59
N VAL A 175 -24.62 1.13 -5.08
CA VAL A 175 -23.83 2.25 -5.58
C VAL A 175 -22.66 1.74 -6.43
N LEU A 176 -21.66 1.10 -5.80
CA LEU A 176 -20.43 0.69 -6.49
C LEU A 176 -20.72 -0.35 -7.57
N GLY A 177 -21.56 -1.34 -7.27
CA GLY A 177 -22.02 -2.31 -8.23
C GLY A 177 -22.71 -1.70 -9.46
N LYS A 178 -23.40 -0.56 -9.32
CA LYS A 178 -24.02 0.13 -10.46
C LYS A 178 -23.05 1.04 -11.21
N ILE A 179 -22.22 1.81 -10.50
CA ILE A 179 -21.26 2.76 -11.09
C ILE A 179 -20.14 2.01 -11.84
N LEU A 180 -19.61 0.94 -11.24
CA LEU A 180 -18.41 0.25 -11.73
C LEU A 180 -18.71 -1.04 -12.51
N SER A 181 -19.99 -1.39 -12.70
CA SER A 181 -20.38 -2.53 -13.54
C SER A 181 -19.79 -2.39 -14.94
N VAL A 182 -19.43 -3.51 -15.58
CA VAL A 182 -18.96 -3.54 -16.98
C VAL A 182 -20.13 -3.38 -17.97
N GLU A 183 -21.37 -3.56 -17.53
CA GLU A 183 -22.56 -3.57 -18.38
C GLU A 183 -23.19 -2.17 -18.53
N ASN A 184 -23.18 -1.37 -17.46
CA ASN A 184 -23.79 -0.02 -17.42
C ASN A 184 -23.03 1.08 -18.21
N PRO A 185 -21.68 1.10 -18.27
CA PRO A 185 -20.90 2.11 -18.99
C PRO A 185 -21.14 2.11 -20.50
N LYS A 186 -21.78 1.07 -21.06
CA LYS A 186 -22.19 1.06 -22.48
C LYS A 186 -23.29 2.08 -22.77
N ALA A 187 -24.03 2.55 -21.77
CA ALA A 187 -25.12 3.52 -21.92
C ALA A 187 -24.64 4.99 -21.91
N LEU A 188 -23.47 5.27 -21.36
CA LEU A 188 -22.89 6.61 -21.25
C LEU A 188 -21.61 6.63 -22.09
N HIS A 189 -21.66 7.20 -23.30
CA HIS A 189 -20.53 7.27 -24.25
C HIS A 189 -19.33 8.12 -23.76
N HIS A 190 -18.75 7.80 -22.60
CA HIS A 190 -17.69 8.55 -21.93
C HIS A 190 -16.43 7.71 -21.78
N TYR A 191 -15.76 7.45 -22.90
CA TYR A 191 -14.50 6.70 -22.98
C TYR A 191 -13.33 7.32 -22.17
N ARG A 192 -13.48 8.58 -21.73
CA ARG A 192 -12.53 9.31 -20.88
C ARG A 192 -12.75 9.12 -19.37
N GLY A 193 -13.76 8.37 -18.95
CA GLY A 193 -14.07 8.16 -17.54
C GLY A 193 -14.49 9.43 -16.78
N ARG A 194 -14.90 10.49 -17.49
CA ARG A 194 -15.34 11.77 -16.91
C ARG A 194 -16.84 11.93 -17.12
N TYR A 195 -17.56 12.18 -16.04
CA TYR A 195 -19.03 12.15 -15.98
C TYR A 195 -19.56 13.44 -15.38
N THR A 196 -20.74 13.86 -15.82
CA THR A 196 -21.50 14.89 -15.09
C THR A 196 -22.17 14.27 -13.86
N ILE A 197 -22.53 15.11 -12.88
CA ILE A 197 -23.33 14.67 -11.72
C ILE A 197 -24.65 14.03 -12.19
N GLU A 198 -25.27 14.57 -13.24
CA GLU A 198 -26.48 14.01 -13.85
C GLU A 198 -26.26 12.61 -14.44
N ASP A 199 -25.12 12.37 -15.09
CA ASP A 199 -24.80 11.03 -15.61
C ASP A 199 -24.71 10.00 -14.48
N ILE A 200 -24.11 10.37 -13.35
CA ILE A 200 -24.02 9.51 -12.16
C ILE A 200 -25.40 9.32 -11.53
N GLN A 201 -26.24 10.36 -11.46
CA GLN A 201 -27.62 10.28 -10.96
C GLN A 201 -28.48 9.30 -11.76
N ARG A 202 -28.25 9.19 -13.08
CA ARG A 202 -28.94 8.20 -13.92
C ARG A 202 -28.52 6.76 -13.61
N LEU A 203 -27.30 6.54 -13.09
CA LEU A 203 -26.82 5.22 -12.67
C LEU A 203 -27.33 4.83 -11.28
N VAL A 204 -27.46 5.80 -10.39
CA VAL A 204 -27.88 5.58 -9.00
C VAL A 204 -29.11 6.43 -8.68
N THR A 205 -30.25 6.05 -9.29
CA THR A 205 -31.51 6.82 -9.27
C THR A 205 -32.08 7.06 -7.88
N ASP A 206 -31.80 6.16 -6.94
CA ASP A 206 -32.42 6.14 -5.62
C ASP A 206 -31.55 6.85 -4.56
N SER A 207 -30.52 7.57 -4.98
CA SER A 207 -29.51 8.21 -4.11
C SER A 207 -29.38 9.70 -4.41
N ASP A 208 -29.02 10.48 -3.39
CA ASP A 208 -28.60 11.88 -3.59
C ASP A 208 -27.12 11.88 -3.95
N VAL A 209 -26.82 12.09 -5.24
CA VAL A 209 -25.44 12.00 -5.75
C VAL A 209 -24.54 13.12 -5.23
N GLU A 210 -25.08 14.29 -4.89
CA GLU A 210 -24.27 15.40 -4.38
C GLU A 210 -23.65 15.07 -3.02
N GLU A 211 -24.42 14.44 -2.13
CA GLU A 211 -23.95 13.96 -0.83
C GLU A 211 -23.07 12.69 -0.97
N LEU A 212 -23.29 11.89 -2.02
CA LEU A 212 -22.54 10.65 -2.26
C LEU A 212 -21.14 10.87 -2.85
N ILE A 213 -20.93 11.88 -3.70
CA ILE A 213 -19.63 12.12 -4.34
C ILE A 213 -18.50 12.34 -3.32
N PRO A 214 -18.65 13.15 -2.25
CA PRO A 214 -17.62 13.26 -1.21
C PRO A 214 -17.25 11.93 -0.56
N ILE A 215 -18.21 11.03 -0.38
CA ILE A 215 -18.00 9.67 0.14
C ILE A 215 -17.17 8.84 -0.84
N LEU A 216 -17.51 8.87 -2.14
CA LEU A 216 -16.76 8.17 -3.19
C LEU A 216 -15.35 8.76 -3.39
N ASP A 217 -15.18 10.06 -3.22
CA ASP A 217 -13.87 10.73 -3.21
C ASP A 217 -13.03 10.28 -2.01
N ALA A 218 -13.59 10.27 -0.80
CA ALA A 218 -12.92 9.76 0.40
C ALA A 218 -12.47 8.28 0.29
N MET A 219 -13.11 7.50 -0.58
CA MET A 219 -12.77 6.11 -0.88
C MET A 219 -11.75 5.93 -2.03
N ASP A 220 -11.26 7.03 -2.61
CA ASP A 220 -10.40 7.06 -3.80
C ASP A 220 -11.02 6.38 -5.04
N ILE A 221 -12.34 6.49 -5.19
CA ILE A 221 -13.06 5.95 -6.36
C ILE A 221 -13.18 6.99 -7.47
N CYS A 222 -13.39 8.26 -7.09
CA CYS A 222 -13.55 9.36 -8.02
C CYS A 222 -12.84 10.63 -7.52
N ALA A 223 -12.59 11.57 -8.42
CA ALA A 223 -12.16 12.92 -8.08
C ALA A 223 -13.17 13.93 -8.63
N ARG A 224 -13.67 14.85 -7.78
CA ARG A 224 -14.52 15.96 -8.21
C ARG A 224 -13.65 17.07 -8.78
N ASP A 225 -13.99 17.55 -9.98
CA ASP A 225 -13.35 18.72 -10.57
C ASP A 225 -13.88 19.99 -9.89
N LEU A 226 -13.07 20.60 -9.04
CA LEU A 226 -13.46 21.80 -8.29
C LEU A 226 -13.54 23.07 -9.15
N SER A 227 -12.92 23.07 -10.33
CA SER A 227 -12.92 24.24 -11.23
C SER A 227 -14.26 24.44 -11.91
N SER A 228 -14.90 23.34 -12.33
CA SER A 228 -16.22 23.34 -12.96
C SER A 228 -17.35 22.99 -11.98
N GLY A 229 -17.04 22.26 -10.90
CA GLY A 229 -18.00 21.74 -9.93
C GLY A 229 -18.97 20.69 -10.47
N ALA A 230 -19.08 20.56 -11.80
CA ALA A 230 -20.08 19.76 -12.49
C ALA A 230 -19.57 18.41 -12.98
N MET A 231 -18.25 18.22 -13.02
CA MET A 231 -17.61 17.02 -13.56
C MET A 231 -16.95 16.18 -12.47
N VAL A 232 -17.00 14.87 -12.66
CA VAL A 232 -16.41 13.86 -11.77
C VAL A 232 -15.60 12.89 -12.63
N ASP A 233 -14.32 12.74 -12.31
CA ASP A 233 -13.44 11.76 -12.94
C ASP A 233 -13.52 10.44 -12.15
N ILE A 234 -13.76 9.33 -12.85
CA ILE A 234 -13.80 7.97 -12.31
C ILE A 234 -12.74 7.14 -13.04
N PRO A 235 -11.49 7.09 -12.53
CA PRO A 235 -10.38 6.52 -13.28
C PRO A 235 -10.55 5.05 -13.68
N ALA A 236 -11.27 4.26 -12.86
CA ALA A 236 -11.57 2.86 -13.16
C ALA A 236 -12.40 2.65 -14.44
N LEU A 237 -13.09 3.69 -14.92
CA LEU A 237 -13.95 3.64 -16.11
C LEU A 237 -13.28 4.22 -17.36
N ILE A 238 -12.05 4.71 -17.26
CA ILE A 238 -11.29 5.20 -18.40
C ILE A 238 -11.03 4.06 -19.39
N LYS A 239 -11.20 4.32 -20.69
CA LYS A 239 -10.93 3.39 -21.80
C LYS A 239 -10.00 3.98 -22.88
N THR A 240 -9.50 5.20 -22.69
CA THR A 240 -8.47 5.78 -23.55
C THR A 240 -7.12 5.12 -23.28
N ASP A 241 -6.42 4.66 -24.32
CA ASP A 241 -5.15 3.95 -24.14
C ASP A 241 -3.92 4.87 -24.08
N ASN A 242 -3.93 6.02 -24.75
CA ASN A 242 -2.78 6.94 -24.74
C ASN A 242 -3.15 8.38 -25.11
N LEU A 243 -2.37 9.35 -24.63
CA LEU A 243 -2.36 10.72 -25.10
C LEU A 243 -1.41 10.80 -26.32
N HIS A 244 -1.97 10.78 -27.53
CA HIS A 244 -1.18 10.48 -28.73
C HIS A 244 -0.06 11.46 -29.12
N ARG A 245 0.06 12.67 -28.54
CA ARG A 245 1.08 13.67 -28.88
C ARG A 245 1.29 14.64 -27.72
N SER A 246 2.51 14.80 -27.21
CA SER A 246 3.02 16.04 -26.55
C SER A 246 4.34 15.84 -25.77
N TRP A 247 4.71 14.62 -25.38
CA TRP A 247 5.92 14.42 -24.54
C TRP A 247 7.22 14.23 -25.33
N THR A 248 7.12 13.96 -26.62
CA THR A 248 8.26 13.69 -27.52
C THR A 248 8.44 14.78 -28.59
N ASP A 249 7.64 15.85 -28.53
CA ASP A 249 7.77 16.94 -29.48
C ASP A 249 9.08 17.69 -29.17
N GLU A 250 9.87 17.96 -30.20
CA GLU A 250 11.15 18.67 -30.06
C GLU A 250 10.89 20.10 -29.58
N GLU A 251 11.23 20.38 -28.33
CA GLU A 251 11.18 21.73 -27.76
C GLU A 251 12.47 22.49 -28.11
N ALA A 252 12.35 23.78 -28.39
CA ALA A 252 13.49 24.63 -28.73
C ALA A 252 14.46 24.85 -27.55
N GLU A 253 14.02 24.57 -26.33
CA GLU A 253 14.76 24.78 -25.09
C GLU A 253 15.35 23.47 -24.55
N VAL A 254 16.52 23.56 -23.92
CA VAL A 254 17.19 22.40 -23.34
C VAL A 254 16.46 21.96 -22.09
N LEU A 255 15.84 20.78 -22.16
CA LEU A 255 15.13 20.17 -21.05
C LEU A 255 16.02 19.23 -20.22
N ILE A 256 15.79 19.25 -18.92
CA ILE A 256 16.23 18.21 -18.01
C ILE A 256 15.22 17.06 -17.99
N TYR A 257 15.72 15.88 -17.68
CA TYR A 257 14.92 14.68 -17.56
C TYR A 257 15.31 13.92 -16.30
N GLY A 258 14.33 13.23 -15.74
CA GLY A 258 14.51 12.40 -14.58
C GLY A 258 13.39 11.40 -14.44
N GLY A 259 13.63 10.31 -13.72
CA GLY A 259 12.53 9.41 -13.42
C GLY A 259 12.85 8.33 -12.41
N VAL A 260 11.78 7.87 -11.77
CA VAL A 260 11.79 6.84 -10.75
C VAL A 260 10.75 5.79 -11.10
N ARG A 261 11.09 4.52 -10.95
CA ARG A 261 10.15 3.39 -11.02
C ARG A 261 9.96 2.81 -9.63
N ILE A 262 8.74 2.91 -9.11
CA ILE A 262 8.32 2.29 -7.85
C ILE A 262 7.90 0.85 -8.15
N VAL A 263 8.53 -0.11 -7.48
CA VAL A 263 8.29 -1.55 -7.69
C VAL A 263 8.15 -2.29 -6.36
N PRO A 264 7.40 -3.42 -6.31
CA PRO A 264 7.48 -4.34 -5.19
C PRO A 264 8.90 -4.89 -5.02
N VAL A 265 9.45 -4.81 -3.80
CA VAL A 265 10.80 -5.31 -3.50
C VAL A 265 10.85 -6.84 -3.59
N GLU A 266 9.77 -7.51 -3.21
CA GLU A 266 9.68 -8.97 -3.21
C GLU A 266 8.78 -9.47 -4.34
N HIS A 267 9.23 -10.53 -5.01
CA HIS A 267 8.46 -11.32 -5.98
C HIS A 267 8.03 -10.64 -7.29
N LEU A 268 8.38 -9.37 -7.54
CA LEU A 268 8.02 -8.60 -8.75
C LEU A 268 6.58 -8.90 -9.20
N THR A 269 5.65 -8.98 -8.25
CA THR A 269 4.25 -9.28 -8.56
C THR A 269 3.58 -8.04 -9.09
N PRO A 270 2.63 -8.16 -10.04
CA PRO A 270 1.78 -7.04 -10.39
C PRO A 270 1.09 -6.48 -9.14
N PHE A 271 0.92 -5.16 -9.08
CA PHE A 271 0.10 -4.57 -8.04
C PHE A 271 -1.36 -5.05 -8.17
N PRO A 272 -2.12 -5.09 -7.06
CA PRO A 272 -3.55 -5.39 -7.10
C PRO A 272 -4.28 -4.52 -8.12
N CYS A 273 -5.24 -5.11 -8.84
CA CYS A 273 -6.05 -4.35 -9.78
C CYS A 273 -6.76 -3.20 -9.05
N GLY A 274 -6.79 -2.02 -9.67
CA GLY A 274 -7.37 -0.82 -9.08
C GLY A 274 -6.40 0.08 -8.31
N ILE A 275 -5.20 -0.36 -7.92
CA ILE A 275 -4.26 0.53 -7.21
C ILE A 275 -3.92 1.76 -8.04
N PHE A 276 -3.77 1.58 -9.35
CA PHE A 276 -3.39 2.67 -10.24
C PHE A 276 -4.53 3.68 -10.41
N HIS A 277 -5.78 3.23 -10.39
CA HIS A 277 -6.94 4.13 -10.39
C HIS A 277 -6.92 5.03 -9.14
N LYS A 278 -6.58 4.48 -7.97
CA LYS A 278 -6.41 5.27 -6.75
C LYS A 278 -5.25 6.26 -6.84
N VAL A 279 -4.14 5.87 -7.47
CA VAL A 279 -3.04 6.79 -7.77
C VAL A 279 -3.58 7.97 -8.59
N GLN A 280 -4.33 7.70 -9.66
CA GLN A 280 -4.91 8.73 -10.51
C GLN A 280 -5.87 9.65 -9.74
N VAL A 281 -6.74 9.10 -8.87
CA VAL A 281 -7.64 9.91 -8.01
C VAL A 281 -6.84 10.81 -7.06
N ASN A 282 -5.83 10.26 -6.38
CA ASN A 282 -5.00 11.04 -5.46
C ASN A 282 -4.20 12.13 -6.17
N LEU A 283 -3.72 11.86 -7.39
CA LEU A 283 -3.04 12.88 -8.20
C LEU A 283 -4.01 13.98 -8.66
N CYS A 284 -5.24 13.64 -9.05
CA CYS A 284 -6.26 14.64 -9.32
C CYS A 284 -6.48 15.52 -8.08
N ARG A 285 -6.71 14.92 -6.92
CA ARG A 285 -6.92 15.67 -5.66
C ARG A 285 -5.73 16.59 -5.33
N TRP A 286 -4.51 16.06 -5.43
CA TRP A 286 -3.28 16.81 -5.19
C TRP A 286 -3.15 18.03 -6.12
N ILE A 287 -3.44 17.87 -7.42
CA ILE A 287 -3.40 18.99 -8.37
C ILE A 287 -4.40 20.09 -8.01
N HIS A 288 -5.64 19.72 -7.67
CA HIS A 288 -6.67 20.70 -7.31
C HIS A 288 -6.32 21.48 -6.03
N GLN A 289 -5.63 20.84 -5.07
CA GLN A 289 -5.17 21.51 -3.85
C GLN A 289 -4.02 22.49 -4.12
N GLN A 290 -3.14 22.17 -5.07
CA GLN A 290 -2.00 22.99 -5.45
C GLN A 290 -2.37 24.12 -6.42
N SER A 291 -3.46 23.98 -7.17
CA SER A 291 -3.89 24.95 -8.19
C SER A 291 -4.69 26.10 -7.56
N THR A 292 -4.02 27.17 -7.12
CA THR A 292 -4.71 28.41 -6.69
C THR A 292 -5.09 29.32 -7.87
N GLU A 293 -4.46 29.16 -9.05
CA GLU A 293 -4.65 30.02 -10.24
C GLU A 293 -4.93 29.25 -11.56
N GLY A 294 -5.20 27.94 -11.52
CA GLY A 294 -5.41 27.13 -12.74
C GLY A 294 -4.12 26.76 -13.49
N ASP A 295 -2.98 26.86 -12.81
CA ASP A 295 -1.63 26.67 -13.37
C ASP A 295 -1.19 25.23 -13.58
N ALA A 296 -1.95 24.31 -12.99
CA ALA A 296 -1.69 22.90 -13.04
C ALA A 296 -2.89 22.18 -13.67
N ASP A 297 -2.62 21.32 -14.64
CA ASP A 297 -3.62 20.50 -15.33
C ASP A 297 -3.21 19.03 -15.26
N ILE A 298 -4.20 18.14 -15.22
CA ILE A 298 -4.01 16.70 -15.21
C ILE A 298 -4.85 16.04 -16.28
N ARG A 299 -4.23 15.13 -17.04
CA ARG A 299 -4.88 14.33 -18.07
C ARG A 299 -4.67 12.85 -17.79
N LEU A 300 -5.74 12.07 -17.88
CA LEU A 300 -5.74 10.66 -17.51
C LEU A 300 -6.02 9.75 -18.73
N TRP A 301 -5.45 8.55 -18.70
CA TRP A 301 -5.73 7.42 -19.59
C TRP A 301 -5.55 6.10 -18.82
N VAL A 302 -5.90 4.95 -19.40
CA VAL A 302 -6.00 3.64 -18.70
C VAL A 302 -4.77 3.32 -17.84
N ASN A 303 -3.57 3.54 -18.38
CA ASN A 303 -2.31 3.20 -17.73
C ASN A 303 -1.40 4.43 -17.52
N GLY A 304 -1.97 5.64 -17.50
CA GLY A 304 -1.15 6.80 -17.20
C GLY A 304 -1.85 8.11 -16.90
N SER A 305 -1.04 9.05 -16.43
CA SER A 305 -1.42 10.42 -16.13
C SER A 305 -0.33 11.37 -16.63
N LYS A 306 -0.73 12.51 -17.19
CA LYS A 306 0.15 13.63 -17.50
C LYS A 306 -0.24 14.81 -16.62
N ILE A 307 0.73 15.33 -15.89
CA ILE A 307 0.61 16.53 -15.05
C ILE A 307 1.45 17.63 -15.71
N MET A 308 0.85 18.81 -15.87
CA MET A 308 1.56 20.01 -16.30
C MET A 308 1.58 20.99 -15.12
N ASN A 309 2.74 21.57 -14.79
CA ASN A 309 2.88 22.57 -13.74
C ASN A 309 3.96 23.59 -14.15
N ARG A 310 3.52 24.78 -14.62
CA ARG A 310 4.32 25.93 -15.12
C ARG A 310 5.85 25.67 -15.22
N GLY A 311 6.34 25.24 -16.38
CA GLY A 311 7.79 25.01 -16.63
C GLY A 311 8.32 23.61 -16.27
N ALA A 312 7.48 22.75 -15.71
CA ALA A 312 7.74 21.33 -15.54
C ALA A 312 6.53 20.50 -15.99
N GLU A 313 6.79 19.35 -16.60
CA GLU A 313 5.79 18.35 -16.91
C GLU A 313 6.18 17.03 -16.25
N LEU A 314 5.18 16.21 -15.92
CA LEU A 314 5.37 14.92 -15.28
C LEU A 314 4.44 13.86 -15.90
N LEU A 315 4.97 12.68 -16.17
CA LEU A 315 4.21 11.48 -16.53
C LEU A 315 4.21 10.49 -15.37
N VAL A 316 3.06 9.91 -15.08
CA VAL A 316 2.92 8.75 -14.18
C VAL A 316 2.37 7.59 -15.00
N LEU A 317 3.07 6.47 -15.07
CA LEU A 317 2.75 5.35 -15.95
C LEU A 317 2.69 4.03 -15.18
N LEU A 318 1.70 3.20 -15.47
CA LEU A 318 1.69 1.81 -15.03
C LEU A 318 2.43 0.96 -16.07
N VAL A 319 3.57 0.39 -15.68
CA VAL A 319 4.49 -0.32 -16.59
C VAL A 319 4.63 -1.80 -16.24
N ASN A 320 5.26 -2.57 -17.15
CA ASN A 320 5.59 -3.99 -16.97
C ASN A 320 4.38 -4.83 -16.53
N HIS A 321 3.25 -4.68 -17.23
CA HIS A 321 2.01 -5.40 -16.90
C HIS A 321 1.55 -5.21 -15.44
N GLY A 322 1.73 -4.01 -14.89
CA GLY A 322 1.32 -3.65 -13.54
C GLY A 322 2.37 -3.94 -12.46
N GLN A 323 3.59 -4.33 -12.82
CA GLN A 323 4.67 -4.63 -11.85
C GLN A 323 5.45 -3.38 -11.40
N GLY A 324 5.17 -2.21 -11.97
CA GLY A 324 5.83 -0.96 -11.57
C GLY A 324 5.01 0.27 -11.93
N ILE A 325 5.22 1.34 -11.15
CA ILE A 325 4.72 2.68 -11.46
C ILE A 325 5.92 3.55 -11.76
N GLU A 326 6.01 4.08 -12.98
CA GLU A 326 7.02 5.05 -13.36
C GLU A 326 6.51 6.46 -13.15
N VAL A 327 7.39 7.31 -12.63
CA VAL A 327 7.20 8.74 -12.53
C VAL A 327 8.35 9.37 -13.31
N GLN A 328 8.05 10.04 -14.41
CA GLN A 328 9.04 10.68 -15.28
C GLN A 328 8.78 12.18 -15.25
N VAL A 329 9.82 12.99 -15.08
CA VAL A 329 9.73 14.46 -15.06
C VAL A 329 10.62 15.04 -16.15
N ARG A 330 10.14 16.12 -16.77
CA ARG A 330 10.96 16.98 -17.62
C ARG A 330 10.64 18.45 -17.35
N GLY A 331 11.58 19.33 -17.62
CA GLY A 331 11.38 20.77 -17.47
C GLY A 331 12.63 21.56 -17.83
N LEU A 332 12.55 22.87 -17.70
CA LEU A 332 13.65 23.76 -18.06
C LEU A 332 14.86 23.53 -17.16
N GLU A 333 16.07 23.68 -17.72
CA GLU A 333 17.34 23.60 -16.97
C GLU A 333 17.38 24.59 -15.78
N THR A 334 16.73 25.74 -15.89
CA THR A 334 16.60 26.75 -14.83
C THR A 334 15.70 26.30 -13.68
N GLU A 335 14.83 25.33 -13.91
CA GLU A 335 13.78 24.85 -12.99
C GLU A 335 14.13 23.48 -12.39
N LYS A 336 15.43 23.10 -12.33
CA LYS A 336 15.91 21.82 -11.79
C LYS A 336 15.35 21.48 -10.41
N ILE A 337 15.41 22.45 -9.49
CA ILE A 337 14.92 22.28 -8.12
C ILE A 337 13.42 22.04 -8.13
N LYS A 338 12.66 22.81 -8.92
CA LYS A 338 11.21 22.63 -9.08
C LYS A 338 10.86 21.25 -9.64
N CYS A 339 11.57 20.78 -10.67
CA CYS A 339 11.37 19.45 -11.24
C CYS A 339 11.65 18.35 -10.22
N PHE A 340 12.72 18.49 -9.43
CA PHE A 340 13.04 17.55 -8.36
C PHE A 340 11.95 17.51 -7.30
N LEU A 341 11.53 18.67 -6.79
CA LEU A 341 10.47 18.76 -5.78
C LEU A 341 9.13 18.22 -6.30
N LEU A 342 8.83 18.44 -7.58
CA LEU A 342 7.63 17.89 -8.22
C LEU A 342 7.68 16.36 -8.29
N LEU A 343 8.80 15.78 -8.74
CA LEU A 343 8.99 14.33 -8.76
C LEU A 343 8.87 13.73 -7.35
N ASP A 344 9.54 14.33 -6.36
CA ASP A 344 9.58 13.85 -4.99
C ASP A 344 8.20 13.92 -4.32
N SER A 345 7.45 15.00 -4.57
CA SER A 345 6.07 15.16 -4.08
C SER A 345 5.15 14.08 -4.64
N VAL A 346 5.19 13.84 -5.95
CA VAL A 346 4.37 12.79 -6.60
C VAL A 346 4.78 11.40 -6.11
N CYS A 347 6.07 11.11 -5.99
CA CYS A 347 6.54 9.84 -5.43
C CYS A 347 6.08 9.67 -3.98
N SER A 348 6.11 10.72 -3.16
CA SER A 348 5.65 10.69 -1.77
C SER A 348 4.15 10.45 -1.68
N THR A 349 3.34 11.06 -2.54
CA THR A 349 1.90 10.78 -2.64
C THR A 349 1.64 9.30 -2.97
N ILE A 350 2.40 8.73 -3.92
CA ILE A 350 2.27 7.32 -4.27
C ILE A 350 2.74 6.42 -3.11
N ASP A 351 3.86 6.72 -2.47
CA ASP A 351 4.38 5.95 -1.34
C ASP A 351 3.39 5.96 -0.16
N ASN A 352 2.80 7.11 0.15
CA ASN A 352 1.77 7.25 1.18
C ASN A 352 0.53 6.42 0.85
N LEU A 353 0.04 6.49 -0.39
CA LEU A 353 -1.09 5.68 -0.86
C LEU A 353 -0.80 4.17 -0.75
N MET A 354 0.42 3.75 -1.09
CA MET A 354 0.83 2.35 -0.94
C MET A 354 0.87 1.93 0.52
N ALA A 355 1.40 2.78 1.40
CA ALA A 355 1.46 2.51 2.84
C ALA A 355 0.05 2.39 3.48
N THR A 356 -0.90 3.22 3.04
CA THR A 356 -2.27 3.19 3.57
C THR A 356 -3.12 2.08 2.95
N THR A 357 -3.02 1.85 1.64
CA THR A 357 -3.84 0.85 0.93
C THR A 357 -3.27 -0.56 1.04
N LEU A 358 -1.95 -0.70 1.01
CA LEU A 358 -1.22 -1.98 0.99
C LEU A 358 -0.14 -2.02 2.08
N PRO A 359 -0.50 -1.89 3.37
CA PRO A 359 0.48 -1.80 4.48
C PRO A 359 1.41 -3.01 4.61
N GLY A 360 1.08 -4.14 3.98
CA GLY A 360 1.92 -5.35 3.93
C GLY A 360 2.90 -5.40 2.76
N LEU A 361 2.82 -4.47 1.80
CA LEU A 361 3.63 -4.48 0.58
C LEU A 361 4.85 -3.57 0.72
N LEU A 362 6.04 -4.15 0.66
CA LEU A 362 7.29 -3.38 0.63
C LEU A 362 7.60 -2.96 -0.81
N THR A 363 7.67 -1.65 -1.05
CA THR A 363 8.07 -1.04 -2.31
C THR A 363 9.50 -0.48 -2.25
N GLY A 364 10.13 -0.35 -3.42
CA GLY A 364 11.45 0.23 -3.59
C GLY A 364 11.50 1.12 -4.83
N LYS A 365 12.41 2.10 -4.83
CA LYS A 365 12.60 3.07 -5.92
C LYS A 365 13.78 2.66 -6.78
N TYR A 366 13.53 2.41 -8.05
CA TYR A 366 14.56 2.25 -9.08
C TYR A 366 14.64 3.55 -9.89
N TYR A 367 15.80 3.87 -10.44
CA TYR A 367 16.03 5.17 -11.08
C TYR A 367 16.23 4.99 -12.59
N LEU A 368 15.62 5.85 -13.39
CA LEU A 368 15.69 5.80 -14.85
C LEU A 368 16.89 6.60 -15.35
N SER A 369 17.52 6.18 -16.45
CA SER A 369 18.59 6.93 -17.11
C SER A 369 18.07 8.30 -17.61
N PRO A 370 18.57 9.43 -17.05
CA PRO A 370 18.21 10.75 -17.55
C PRO A 370 18.55 10.96 -19.02
N GLN A 371 19.69 10.41 -19.48
CA GLN A 371 20.11 10.56 -20.86
C GLN A 371 19.18 9.83 -21.83
N GLN A 372 18.82 8.57 -21.55
CA GLN A 372 17.89 7.83 -22.40
C GLN A 372 16.47 8.40 -22.38
N LEU A 373 16.04 8.98 -21.26
CA LEU A 373 14.78 9.74 -21.20
C LEU A 373 14.83 10.97 -22.11
N ARG A 374 15.93 11.71 -22.10
CA ARG A 374 16.14 12.87 -23.00
C ARG A 374 16.17 12.48 -24.47
N GLU A 375 16.78 11.35 -24.79
CA GLU A 375 16.88 10.80 -26.15
C GLU A 375 15.59 10.09 -26.60
N HIS A 376 14.57 10.02 -25.74
CA HIS A 376 13.33 9.25 -25.96
C HIS A 376 13.61 7.79 -26.37
N HIS A 377 14.65 7.20 -25.80
CA HIS A 377 15.06 5.84 -26.12
C HIS A 377 14.18 4.82 -25.41
N GLU A 378 13.67 3.85 -26.16
CA GLU A 378 12.94 2.70 -25.61
C GLU A 378 13.70 1.40 -25.94
N PRO A 379 14.06 0.56 -24.94
CA PRO A 379 13.78 0.69 -23.51
C PRO A 379 14.77 1.61 -22.76
N VAL A 380 14.31 2.23 -21.67
CA VAL A 380 15.17 3.04 -20.78
C VAL A 380 15.90 2.15 -19.76
N MET A 381 17.20 2.39 -19.54
CA MET A 381 18.00 1.73 -18.51
C MET A 381 17.48 2.08 -17.12
N VAL A 382 17.43 1.06 -16.25
CA VAL A 382 16.92 1.18 -14.89
C VAL A 382 17.99 0.78 -13.89
N TYR A 383 18.38 1.73 -13.04
CA TYR A 383 19.34 1.55 -11.96
C TYR A 383 18.63 1.12 -10.68
N GLN A 384 19.02 -0.02 -10.15
CA GLN A 384 18.49 -0.56 -8.90
C GLN A 384 19.28 -0.03 -7.71
N PRO A 385 18.70 0.02 -6.50
CA PRO A 385 19.40 0.44 -5.29
C PRO A 385 20.75 -0.25 -5.12
N ARG A 386 20.81 -1.58 -5.33
CA ARG A 386 22.05 -2.37 -5.24
C ARG A 386 23.20 -1.82 -6.10
N ASP A 387 22.89 -1.19 -7.23
CA ASP A 387 23.90 -0.68 -8.17
C ASP A 387 24.60 0.53 -7.55
N PHE A 388 23.85 1.43 -6.91
CA PHE A 388 24.39 2.56 -6.14
C PHE A 388 25.21 2.10 -4.94
N PHE A 389 24.68 1.17 -4.13
CA PHE A 389 25.41 0.67 -2.96
C PHE A 389 26.73 -0.02 -3.36
N ARG A 390 26.73 -0.78 -4.46
CA ARG A 390 27.94 -1.40 -5.00
C ARG A 390 28.95 -0.34 -5.46
N ALA A 391 28.51 0.65 -6.23
CA ALA A 391 29.38 1.74 -6.70
C ALA A 391 29.94 2.56 -5.52
N GLN A 392 29.12 2.89 -4.51
CA GLN A 392 29.55 3.58 -3.29
C GLN A 392 30.60 2.78 -2.51
N SER A 393 30.45 1.45 -2.39
CA SER A 393 31.45 0.59 -1.76
C SER A 393 32.81 0.58 -2.48
N GLN A 394 32.80 0.88 -3.78
CA GLN A 394 33.98 1.03 -4.64
C GLN A 394 34.47 2.48 -4.74
N LYS A 395 33.85 3.40 -3.99
CA LYS A 395 34.11 4.86 -4.03
C LYS A 395 33.88 5.47 -5.42
N GLU A 396 33.00 4.87 -6.21
CA GLU A 396 32.54 5.43 -7.48
C GLU A 396 31.38 6.41 -7.25
N THR A 397 31.28 7.43 -8.11
CA THR A 397 30.23 8.47 -8.06
C THR A 397 29.34 8.46 -9.31
N SER A 398 29.40 7.37 -10.07
CA SER A 398 28.68 7.18 -11.33
C SER A 398 28.33 5.72 -11.53
N LEU A 399 27.26 5.47 -12.28
CA LEU A 399 26.86 4.14 -12.73
C LEU A 399 27.14 4.00 -14.22
N THR A 400 27.47 2.79 -14.65
CA THR A 400 27.63 2.48 -16.07
C THR A 400 26.26 2.16 -16.66
N ASN A 401 25.83 2.93 -17.66
CA ASN A 401 24.70 2.59 -18.49
C ASN A 401 25.12 1.44 -19.42
N THR A 402 24.73 0.21 -19.07
CA THR A 402 25.13 -0.98 -19.84
C THR A 402 24.45 -1.08 -21.20
N MET A 403 23.36 -0.34 -21.44
CA MET A 403 22.68 -0.30 -22.73
C MET A 403 23.37 0.69 -23.69
N GLY A 404 23.75 1.86 -23.18
CA GLY A 404 24.39 2.92 -23.96
C GLY A 404 25.92 2.89 -23.99
N GLY A 405 26.57 2.15 -23.09
CA GLY A 405 28.04 2.04 -23.03
C GLY A 405 28.75 3.27 -22.43
N TYR A 406 28.02 4.15 -21.74
CA TYR A 406 28.56 5.35 -21.09
C TYR A 406 28.32 5.33 -19.58
N LYS A 407 28.80 6.35 -18.85
CA LYS A 407 28.59 6.51 -17.41
C LYS A 407 27.70 7.71 -17.11
N GLU A 408 26.83 7.57 -16.13
CA GLU A 408 25.95 8.63 -15.61
C GLU A 408 26.28 8.88 -14.14
N SER A 409 26.46 10.15 -13.74
CA SER A 409 26.78 10.49 -12.35
C SER A 409 25.58 10.27 -11.43
N PHE A 410 25.84 10.01 -10.14
CA PHE A 410 24.79 9.92 -9.13
C PHE A 410 23.95 11.20 -9.07
N SER A 411 24.59 12.38 -9.15
CA SER A 411 23.88 13.66 -9.16
C SER A 411 22.94 13.81 -10.36
N SER A 412 23.32 13.30 -11.53
CA SER A 412 22.45 13.30 -12.72
C SER A 412 21.25 12.39 -12.52
N ILE A 413 21.49 11.16 -12.04
CA ILE A 413 20.44 10.14 -11.92
C ILE A 413 19.44 10.48 -10.80
N LEU A 414 19.94 10.95 -9.65
CA LEU A 414 19.13 11.16 -8.45
C LEU A 414 18.51 12.55 -8.38
N CYS A 415 19.21 13.57 -8.89
CA CYS A 415 18.85 14.98 -8.71
C CYS A 415 18.92 15.81 -10.01
N PHE A 416 18.92 15.16 -11.17
CA PHE A 416 18.91 15.81 -12.50
C PHE A 416 20.10 16.77 -12.70
N GLY A 417 21.22 16.48 -12.04
CA GLY A 417 22.43 17.30 -12.05
C GLY A 417 22.34 18.56 -11.19
N CYS A 418 21.32 18.71 -10.34
CA CYS A 418 21.22 19.77 -9.36
C CYS A 418 22.15 19.49 -8.18
N LEU A 419 23.29 20.19 -8.15
CA LEU A 419 24.30 20.01 -7.09
C LEU A 419 23.82 20.55 -5.74
N ASP A 420 22.97 21.57 -5.73
CA ASP A 420 22.42 22.14 -4.49
C ASP A 420 21.61 21.08 -3.73
N VAL A 421 20.67 20.42 -4.42
CA VAL A 421 19.87 19.32 -3.87
C VAL A 421 20.76 18.14 -3.49
N TYR A 422 21.71 17.77 -4.35
CA TYR A 422 22.61 16.64 -4.09
C TYR A 422 23.48 16.86 -2.85
N SER A 423 23.95 18.09 -2.63
CA SER A 423 24.81 18.45 -1.48
C SER A 423 24.09 18.41 -0.13
N GLN A 424 22.76 18.53 -0.13
CA GLN A 424 21.91 18.51 1.06
C GLN A 424 21.39 17.11 1.39
N GLY A 425 21.73 16.09 0.59
CA GLY A 425 21.24 14.73 0.77
C GLY A 425 22.27 13.73 1.27
N SER A 426 21.77 12.71 1.96
CA SER A 426 22.50 11.51 2.38
C SER A 426 22.35 10.41 1.31
N LEU A 427 23.45 9.76 0.95
CA LEU A 427 23.49 8.71 -0.07
C LEU A 427 23.57 7.31 0.57
N GLY A 428 22.62 6.45 0.24
CA GLY A 428 22.68 5.00 0.38
C GLY A 428 23.26 4.52 1.71
N MET A 429 24.53 4.09 1.68
CA MET A 429 25.25 3.56 2.84
C MET A 429 25.35 4.53 4.02
N ASP A 430 25.28 5.83 3.77
CA ASP A 430 25.39 6.89 4.77
C ASP A 430 24.04 7.23 5.42
N ILE A 431 22.93 6.68 4.89
CA ILE A 431 21.60 6.85 5.47
C ILE A 431 21.51 6.11 6.81
N HIS A 432 20.90 6.77 7.78
CA HIS A 432 20.73 6.26 9.13
C HIS A 432 19.69 5.12 9.21
N VAL A 433 19.91 4.12 10.06
CA VAL A 433 19.05 2.93 10.13
C VAL A 433 17.66 3.19 10.72
N SER A 434 17.45 4.36 11.35
CA SER A 434 16.11 4.79 11.73
C SER A 434 15.15 4.85 10.54
N ASP A 435 15.67 5.13 9.34
CA ASP A 435 14.91 5.22 8.09
C ASP A 435 14.49 3.87 7.52
N LEU A 436 14.97 2.76 8.10
CA LEU A 436 14.47 1.43 7.73
C LEU A 436 13.01 1.29 8.17
N ASN A 437 12.12 1.19 7.19
CA ASN A 437 10.69 1.02 7.42
C ASN A 437 10.38 -0.30 8.17
N LEU A 438 9.15 -0.39 8.70
CA LEU A 438 8.71 -1.52 9.51
C LEU A 438 8.81 -2.86 8.76
N LEU A 439 8.49 -2.89 7.47
CA LEU A 439 8.50 -4.11 6.65
C LEU A 439 9.93 -4.63 6.44
N THR A 440 10.89 -3.73 6.24
CA THR A 440 12.32 -4.08 6.17
C THR A 440 12.78 -4.68 7.50
N ARG A 441 12.43 -4.06 8.64
CA ARG A 441 12.74 -4.61 9.97
C ARG A 441 12.09 -5.97 10.20
N ARG A 442 10.84 -6.17 9.78
CA ARG A 442 10.14 -7.46 9.84
C ARG A 442 10.88 -8.53 9.06
N LYS A 443 11.31 -8.24 7.82
CA LYS A 443 12.04 -9.21 7.01
C LYS A 443 13.41 -9.53 7.59
N LEU A 444 14.16 -8.53 8.08
CA LEU A 444 15.42 -8.78 8.77
C LEU A 444 15.22 -9.67 10.01
N SER A 445 14.17 -9.42 10.79
CA SER A 445 13.79 -10.27 11.93
C SER A 445 13.49 -11.71 11.50
N ARG A 446 12.76 -11.89 10.39
CA ARG A 446 12.49 -13.21 9.80
C ARG A 446 13.77 -13.97 9.45
N LEU A 447 14.80 -13.27 8.99
CA LEU A 447 16.07 -13.89 8.60
C LEU A 447 16.95 -14.17 9.83
N LEU A 448 17.02 -13.25 10.78
CA LEU A 448 18.07 -13.23 11.81
C LEU A 448 17.61 -13.72 13.21
N ASP A 449 16.30 -13.72 13.50
CA ASP A 449 15.79 -14.24 14.77
C ASP A 449 15.95 -15.77 14.91
N PRO A 450 15.64 -16.59 13.88
CA PRO A 450 15.79 -18.05 13.99
C PRO A 450 17.24 -18.45 14.23
N PRO A 451 17.49 -19.50 15.04
CA PRO A 451 18.84 -19.97 15.30
C PRO A 451 19.48 -20.45 14.00
N ASP A 452 20.64 -19.89 13.69
CA ASP A 452 21.45 -20.33 12.57
C ASP A 452 22.31 -21.54 13.01
N PRO A 453 22.44 -22.60 12.20
CA PRO A 453 23.23 -23.79 12.56
C PRO A 453 24.69 -23.50 12.94
N MET A 454 25.24 -22.38 12.46
CA MET A 454 26.60 -21.94 12.78
C MET A 454 26.63 -20.82 13.84
N GLY A 455 25.51 -20.51 14.49
CA GLY A 455 25.39 -19.43 15.48
C GLY A 455 25.42 -18.02 14.89
N LYS A 456 25.29 -17.87 13.56
CA LYS A 456 25.30 -16.59 12.83
C LYS A 456 23.96 -15.85 12.92
N ASP A 457 23.53 -15.60 14.13
CA ASP A 457 22.23 -15.02 14.45
C ASP A 457 22.35 -13.62 15.05
N TRP A 458 21.21 -13.13 15.57
CA TRP A 458 21.10 -11.82 16.20
C TRP A 458 22.02 -11.61 17.40
N CYS A 459 22.42 -12.66 18.13
CA CYS A 459 23.31 -12.53 19.28
C CYS A 459 24.69 -12.06 18.83
N LEU A 460 25.27 -12.72 17.83
CA LEU A 460 26.56 -12.31 17.27
C LEU A 460 26.48 -10.94 16.59
N LEU A 461 25.36 -10.64 15.93
CA LEU A 461 25.14 -9.30 15.38
C LEU A 461 25.14 -8.23 16.49
N ALA A 462 24.45 -8.48 17.61
CA ALA A 462 24.43 -7.57 18.74
C ALA A 462 25.82 -7.34 19.34
N MET A 463 26.62 -8.40 19.47
CA MET A 463 28.03 -8.28 19.90
C MET A 463 28.85 -7.41 18.94
N ASN A 464 28.68 -7.63 17.62
CA ASN A 464 29.40 -6.88 16.58
C ASN A 464 28.97 -5.40 16.49
N LEU A 465 27.76 -5.07 16.93
CA LEU A 465 27.23 -3.71 17.02
C LEU A 465 27.47 -3.06 18.39
N GLY A 466 28.16 -3.74 19.31
CA GLY A 466 28.50 -3.19 20.63
C GLY A 466 27.34 -3.18 21.64
N LEU A 467 26.37 -4.09 21.49
CA LEU A 467 25.18 -4.19 22.36
C LEU A 467 25.10 -5.53 23.13
N PRO A 468 26.14 -5.94 23.90
CA PRO A 468 26.14 -7.21 24.64
C PRO A 468 25.05 -7.25 25.74
N ASP A 469 24.72 -6.10 26.32
CA ASP A 469 23.72 -6.01 27.40
C ASP A 469 22.32 -6.41 26.90
N LEU A 470 22.01 -6.16 25.63
CA LEU A 470 20.74 -6.55 25.03
C LEU A 470 20.62 -8.07 24.92
N VAL A 471 21.73 -8.76 24.63
CA VAL A 471 21.79 -10.23 24.61
C VAL A 471 21.52 -10.80 26.00
N ALA A 472 22.13 -10.24 27.05
CA ALA A 472 21.92 -10.66 28.43
C ALA A 472 20.45 -10.47 28.87
N LYS A 473 19.83 -9.33 28.54
CA LYS A 473 18.41 -9.05 28.82
C LYS A 473 17.48 -10.05 28.16
N TYR A 474 17.71 -10.39 26.89
CA TYR A 474 16.87 -11.33 26.16
C TYR A 474 17.05 -12.79 26.62
N ASN A 475 18.28 -13.21 26.93
CA ASN A 475 18.56 -14.56 27.46
C ASN A 475 17.90 -14.81 28.83
N THR A 476 17.76 -13.78 29.66
CA THR A 476 17.11 -13.89 30.98
C THR A 476 15.59 -14.07 30.86
N ASN A 477 14.97 -13.58 29.77
CA ASN A 477 13.53 -13.61 29.55
C ASN A 477 12.98 -14.91 28.92
N TYR A 478 13.85 -15.84 28.48
CA TYR A 478 13.42 -17.14 27.94
C TYR A 478 12.78 -18.06 29.00
N GLY A 479 12.89 -17.74 30.29
CA GLY A 479 12.35 -18.54 31.39
C GLY A 479 10.85 -18.34 31.69
N THR A 480 10.19 -17.33 31.11
CA THR A 480 8.75 -17.11 31.30
C THR A 480 7.96 -17.49 30.04
N PRO A 481 7.01 -18.43 30.11
CA PRO A 481 6.16 -18.75 28.97
C PRO A 481 5.25 -17.54 28.70
N LYS A 482 5.64 -16.71 27.75
CA LYS A 482 4.75 -15.72 27.15
C LYS A 482 4.30 -16.31 25.82
N ASP A 483 3.00 -16.34 25.59
CA ASP A 483 2.40 -16.70 24.29
C ASP A 483 2.90 -15.81 23.14
N PHE A 484 3.59 -14.70 23.47
CA PHE A 484 4.19 -13.77 22.53
C PHE A 484 5.67 -13.51 22.85
N ILE A 485 6.55 -14.12 22.06
CA ILE A 485 8.00 -13.86 22.10
C ILE A 485 8.28 -12.66 21.19
N SER A 486 8.83 -11.57 21.75
CA SER A 486 9.24 -10.39 20.97
C SER A 486 10.44 -10.73 20.09
N SER A 487 10.52 -10.11 18.90
CA SER A 487 11.70 -10.25 18.03
C SER A 487 12.93 -9.58 18.66
N PRO A 488 14.01 -10.32 18.94
CA PRO A 488 15.26 -9.74 19.41
C PRO A 488 15.95 -8.86 18.36
N VAL A 489 15.88 -9.21 17.06
CA VAL A 489 16.47 -8.39 15.99
C VAL A 489 15.76 -7.04 15.89
N HIS A 490 14.43 -7.03 15.99
CA HIS A 490 13.67 -5.78 15.98
C HIS A 490 14.09 -4.85 17.12
N ALA A 491 14.22 -5.39 18.33
CA ALA A 491 14.66 -4.62 19.50
C ALA A 491 16.12 -4.18 19.38
N LEU A 492 16.99 -5.04 18.85
CA LEU A 492 18.38 -4.70 18.56
C LEU A 492 18.49 -3.51 17.60
N LEU A 493 17.77 -3.54 16.48
CA LEU A 493 17.77 -2.45 15.50
C LEU A 493 17.17 -1.17 16.07
N GLN A 494 16.15 -1.28 16.92
CA GLN A 494 15.56 -0.12 17.59
C GLN A 494 16.54 0.51 18.59
N GLU A 495 17.21 -0.29 19.41
CA GLU A 495 18.19 0.20 20.37
C GLU A 495 19.41 0.81 19.67
N TRP A 496 19.93 0.11 18.66
CA TRP A 496 21.09 0.57 17.90
C TRP A 496 20.81 1.85 17.11
N SER A 497 19.56 2.06 16.67
CA SER A 497 19.17 3.30 15.98
C SER A 497 19.26 4.56 16.85
N ASN A 498 19.53 4.45 18.14
CA ASN A 498 19.80 5.62 18.98
C ASN A 498 21.24 6.15 18.83
N ALA A 499 22.13 5.36 18.23
CA ALA A 499 23.52 5.74 18.02
C ALA A 499 23.68 6.55 16.72
N PRO A 500 24.34 7.73 16.75
CA PRO A 500 24.42 8.63 15.58
C PRO A 500 25.17 8.01 14.39
N GLU A 501 26.08 7.07 14.65
CA GLU A 501 26.83 6.33 13.64
C GLU A 501 26.07 5.13 13.07
N SER A 502 24.81 4.90 13.46
CA SER A 502 24.06 3.73 13.03
C SER A 502 23.57 3.86 11.58
N THR A 503 24.45 3.58 10.62
CA THR A 503 24.14 3.69 9.19
C THR A 503 23.84 2.34 8.53
N VAL A 504 23.10 2.39 7.41
CA VAL A 504 22.81 1.22 6.56
C VAL A 504 24.11 0.55 6.10
N GLY A 505 25.15 1.33 5.80
CA GLY A 505 26.46 0.83 5.39
C GLY A 505 27.15 -0.01 6.46
N ILE A 506 27.13 0.45 7.73
CA ILE A 506 27.70 -0.30 8.84
C ILE A 506 26.93 -1.60 9.08
N LEU A 507 25.59 -1.53 9.09
CA LEU A 507 24.75 -2.72 9.25
C LEU A 507 25.04 -3.76 8.16
N MET A 508 25.13 -3.32 6.91
CA MET A 508 25.47 -4.19 5.79
C MET A 508 26.85 -4.84 5.98
N SER A 509 27.88 -4.07 6.38
CA SER A 509 29.22 -4.63 6.64
C SER A 509 29.17 -5.72 7.70
N LYS A 510 28.50 -5.45 8.83
CA LYS A 510 28.38 -6.41 9.94
C LYS A 510 27.62 -7.67 9.55
N LEU A 511 26.57 -7.56 8.73
CA LEU A 511 25.85 -8.72 8.20
C LEU A 511 26.73 -9.55 7.25
N ARG A 512 27.56 -8.90 6.42
CA ARG A 512 28.50 -9.60 5.53
C ARG A 512 29.63 -10.27 6.31
N GLU A 513 30.20 -9.61 7.31
CA GLU A 513 31.20 -10.16 8.25
C GLU A 513 30.66 -11.42 8.97
N LEU A 514 29.40 -11.39 9.38
CA LEU A 514 28.70 -12.53 9.99
C LEU A 514 28.45 -13.69 9.01
N GLY A 515 28.58 -13.45 7.69
CA GLY A 515 28.26 -14.41 6.64
C GLY A 515 26.77 -14.47 6.26
N ARG A 516 25.95 -13.54 6.74
CA ARG A 516 24.51 -13.41 6.46
C ARG A 516 24.26 -12.58 5.21
N ARG A 517 24.71 -13.10 4.06
CA ARG A 517 24.57 -12.45 2.75
C ARG A 517 23.12 -12.29 2.33
N ASP A 518 22.26 -13.23 2.72
CA ASP A 518 20.82 -13.18 2.54
C ASP A 518 20.20 -11.89 3.12
N ALA A 519 20.55 -11.56 4.37
CA ALA A 519 20.08 -10.35 5.04
C ALA A 519 20.72 -9.08 4.47
N ALA A 520 22.02 -9.11 4.17
CA ALA A 520 22.73 -7.98 3.58
C ALA A 520 22.20 -7.63 2.19
N ASP A 521 21.97 -8.62 1.33
CA ASP A 521 21.48 -8.40 -0.04
C ASP A 521 20.01 -7.98 -0.06
N PHE A 522 19.20 -8.43 0.91
CA PHE A 522 17.86 -7.91 1.10
C PHE A 522 17.87 -6.44 1.54
N LEU A 523 18.72 -6.08 2.52
CA LEU A 523 18.87 -4.71 3.00
C LEU A 523 19.19 -3.75 1.83
N LEU A 524 20.12 -4.12 0.95
CA LEU A 524 20.45 -3.32 -0.23
C LEU A 524 19.29 -3.07 -1.18
N LYS A 525 18.33 -4.00 -1.29
CA LYS A 525 17.16 -3.84 -2.15
C LYS A 525 16.08 -2.97 -1.52
N ALA A 526 15.97 -3.00 -0.20
CA ALA A 526 14.90 -2.38 0.57
C ALA A 526 15.27 -0.97 1.09
N SER A 527 16.56 -0.64 1.17
CA SER A 527 17.03 0.66 1.64
C SER A 527 16.87 1.74 0.57
N SER A 528 16.54 2.95 1.02
CA SER A 528 16.55 4.16 0.18
C SER A 528 17.95 4.43 -0.36
N VAL A 529 18.03 4.93 -1.60
CA VAL A 529 19.31 5.29 -2.24
C VAL A 529 19.71 6.72 -1.93
N PHE A 530 18.74 7.62 -1.79
CA PHE A 530 18.99 9.03 -1.57
C PHE A 530 17.90 9.60 -0.68
N LYS A 531 18.29 10.45 0.28
CA LYS A 531 17.35 11.14 1.17
C LYS A 531 17.87 12.55 1.45
N ILE A 532 17.02 13.55 1.29
CA ILE A 532 17.38 14.93 1.61
C ILE A 532 17.32 15.15 3.12
N ASN A 533 18.36 15.78 3.66
CA ASN A 533 18.39 16.23 5.05
C ASN A 533 17.77 17.62 5.09
N LEU A 534 16.46 17.70 5.36
CA LEU A 534 15.80 18.98 5.60
C LEU A 534 16.13 19.44 7.03
N ASP A 535 17.21 20.20 7.19
CA ASP A 535 17.55 20.83 8.47
C ASP A 535 16.52 21.93 8.81
N ALA A 536 15.73 21.69 9.87
CA ALA A 536 15.15 22.60 10.88
C ALA A 536 14.49 23.96 10.53
N ASN A 537 14.52 24.49 9.31
CA ASN A 537 13.96 25.83 8.99
C ASN A 537 12.87 25.84 7.90
N GLY A 538 12.35 24.67 7.51
CA GLY A 538 11.35 24.56 6.43
C GLY A 538 10.12 23.70 6.76
N GLN A 539 9.95 23.27 8.02
CA GLN A 539 8.78 22.48 8.42
C GLN A 539 7.45 23.25 8.32
N GLU A 540 7.48 24.59 8.31
CA GLU A 540 6.25 25.40 8.24
C GLU A 540 5.65 25.55 6.83
N ALA A 541 6.33 25.09 5.77
CA ALA A 541 5.78 25.14 4.40
C ALA A 541 5.50 23.75 3.79
N TYR A 542 6.13 22.69 4.30
CA TYR A 542 5.99 21.32 3.78
C TYR A 542 5.12 20.42 4.66
N ALA A 543 4.70 20.89 5.84
CA ALA A 543 3.59 20.33 6.59
C ALA A 543 2.25 20.99 6.19
N SER A 544 2.03 21.21 4.89
CA SER A 544 0.67 21.42 4.40
C SER A 544 0.01 20.06 4.33
N SER A 545 -0.76 19.76 5.39
CA SER A 545 -1.92 18.86 5.40
C SER A 545 -1.99 17.94 4.19
N CYS A 546 -1.29 16.82 4.26
CA CYS A 546 -1.84 15.60 3.70
C CYS A 546 -2.29 14.80 4.91
N ASN A 547 -3.41 15.22 5.51
CA ASN A 547 -4.24 14.27 6.22
C ASN A 547 -4.88 13.39 5.13
N SER A 548 -4.05 12.58 4.47
CA SER A 548 -4.44 11.37 3.75
C SER A 548 -4.84 10.33 4.80
N GLY A 549 -5.76 10.73 5.68
CA GLY A 549 -6.55 9.80 6.45
C GLY A 549 -7.53 9.20 5.47
N THR A 550 -7.10 8.25 4.65
CA THR A 550 -8.02 7.32 3.99
C THR A 550 -8.59 6.44 5.10
N SER A 551 -9.50 6.96 5.93
CA SER A 551 -10.37 6.24 6.88
C SER A 551 -9.79 5.12 7.77
N TYR A 552 -8.48 4.91 7.94
CA TYR A 552 -7.88 3.84 8.76
C TYR A 552 -8.37 2.38 8.61
N ASN A 553 -9.44 2.05 7.87
CA ASN A 553 -10.08 0.74 7.80
C ASN A 553 -11.18 0.64 6.69
N SER A 554 -11.30 1.59 5.74
CA SER A 554 -12.33 1.46 4.67
C SER A 554 -12.12 0.26 3.76
N ILE A 555 -13.25 -0.18 3.19
CA ILE A 555 -13.54 -1.30 2.27
C ILE A 555 -12.78 -1.22 0.93
N SER A 556 -11.51 -0.82 0.97
CA SER A 556 -10.67 -0.53 -0.18
C SER A 556 -10.28 -1.80 -0.98
N SER A 557 -10.72 -2.97 -0.54
CA SER A 557 -10.52 -4.29 -1.15
C SER A 557 -11.69 -4.82 -2.00
N VAL A 558 -12.87 -4.18 -2.03
CA VAL A 558 -14.04 -4.74 -2.75
C VAL A 558 -14.13 -4.29 -4.22
N VAL A 559 -13.36 -3.28 -4.63
CA VAL A 559 -13.38 -2.73 -6.01
C VAL A 559 -12.29 -3.34 -6.91
N SER A 560 -11.99 -4.62 -6.71
CA SER A 560 -10.97 -5.34 -7.49
C SER A 560 -11.57 -6.57 -8.18
N ARG A 561 -12.45 -6.33 -9.15
CA ARG A 561 -12.77 -7.27 -10.23
C ARG A 561 -13.02 -6.54 -11.54
#